data_AF-A0A528AZ02-F1
#
_entry.id   AF-A0A528AZ02-F1
#
_cell.length_a   1.000
_cell.length_b   1.000
_cell.length_c   1.000
_cell.angle_alpha   90.00
_cell.angle_beta   90.00
_cell.angle_gamma   90.00
#
_symmetry.space_group_name_H-M   'P 1'
#
loop_
_entity.id
_entity.type
_entity.pdbx_description
1 polymer ?
#
loop_
_entity_poly.entity_id
_entity_poly.type
_entity_poly.pdbx_seq_one_letter_code
_entity_poly.pdbx_strand_id
1 'polypeptide(L)' 'MAEGHGKPSGPDLVEGIALSDLPDGGKLLGHCGDEQVLLVRRGAEIFAIGATCTHYGGPLVD' A
#
# COMPACT_ATOMS: atom_id res chain seq x y z
N MET A 1 0.86 23.62 -2.01
CA MET A 1 -0.28 23.22 -1.16
C MET A 1 -0.75 21.86 -1.62
N ALA A 2 -0.48 20.80 -0.87
CA ALA A 2 -1.15 19.50 -1.01
C ALA A 2 -0.87 18.68 0.25
N GLU A 3 -1.43 19.13 1.37
CA GLU A 3 -1.72 18.22 2.47
C GLU A 3 -2.86 17.33 2.01
N GLY A 4 -2.52 16.19 1.41
CA GLY A 4 -3.46 15.12 1.17
C GLY A 4 -3.73 14.39 2.48
N HIS A 5 -4.37 15.05 3.45
CA HIS A 5 -5.14 14.37 4.51
C HIS A 5 -6.39 13.76 3.86
N GLY A 6 -6.18 12.89 2.88
CA GLY A 6 -7.20 12.07 2.26
C GLY A 6 -7.40 10.86 3.15
N LYS A 7 -8.66 10.60 3.50
CA LYS A 7 -9.11 9.38 4.19
C LYS A 7 -8.25 8.16 3.78
N PRO A 8 -7.76 7.35 4.73
CA PRO A 8 -6.94 6.18 4.41
C PRO A 8 -7.61 5.38 3.30
N SER A 9 -6.89 5.21 2.20
CA SER A 9 -7.39 4.55 1.00
C SER A 9 -7.02 3.08 1.05
N GLY A 10 -8.01 2.22 0.81
CA GLY A 10 -7.83 0.76 0.87
C GLY A 10 -8.04 0.15 2.26
N PRO A 11 -7.78 -1.17 2.42
CA PRO A 11 -7.99 -1.89 3.67
C PRO A 11 -6.96 -1.51 4.75
N ASP A 12 -7.34 -1.71 6.01
CA ASP A 12 -6.42 -1.64 7.14
C ASP A 12 -5.56 -2.91 7.15
N LEU A 13 -4.26 -2.75 6.92
CA LEU A 13 -3.32 -3.85 6.82
C LEU A 13 -2.89 -4.39 8.18
N VAL A 14 -3.18 -3.68 9.27
CA VAL A 14 -2.98 -4.16 10.65
C VAL A 14 -3.93 -5.31 10.96
N GLU A 15 -5.17 -5.23 10.46
CA GLU A 15 -6.18 -6.30 10.55
C GLU A 15 -5.88 -7.48 9.59
N GLY A 16 -4.99 -7.24 8.61
CA GLY A 16 -4.66 -8.18 7.56
C GLY A 16 -5.67 -8.19 6.40
N ILE A 17 -5.29 -8.90 5.33
CA ILE A 17 -6.13 -9.09 4.14
C ILE A 17 -6.11 -10.56 3.72
N ALA A 18 -7.09 -10.98 2.91
CA ALA A 18 -7.03 -12.32 2.36
C ALA A 18 -5.89 -12.40 1.33
N LEU A 19 -5.16 -13.52 1.32
CA LEU A 19 -4.07 -13.72 0.36
C LEU A 19 -4.57 -13.73 -1.11
N SER A 20 -5.85 -14.03 -1.32
CA SER A 20 -6.53 -13.93 -2.61
C SER A 20 -6.65 -12.49 -3.13
N ASP A 21 -6.67 -11.51 -2.23
CA ASP A 21 -6.77 -10.09 -2.58
C ASP A 21 -5.42 -9.54 -3.06
N LEU A 22 -4.32 -10.25 -2.77
CA LEU A 22 -2.97 -9.99 -3.27
C LEU A 22 -2.46 -11.18 -4.10
N PRO A 23 -2.88 -11.28 -5.38
CA PRO A 23 -2.39 -12.33 -6.28
C PRO A 23 -0.88 -12.21 -6.50
N ASP A 24 -0.25 -13.27 -6.99
CA ASP A 24 1.18 -13.22 -7.34
C ASP A 24 1.46 -12.14 -8.40
N GLY A 25 2.52 -11.36 -8.18
CA GLY A 25 2.84 -10.16 -8.95
C GLY A 25 1.92 -8.96 -8.70
N GLY A 26 0.92 -9.11 -7.82
CA GLY A 26 -0.05 -8.09 -7.48
C GLY A 26 0.54 -6.93 -6.66
N LYS A 27 -0.10 -5.77 -6.82
CA LYS A 27 0.09 -4.56 -6.02
C LYS A 27 -1.24 -4.25 -5.32
N LEU A 28 -1.22 -3.94 -4.03
CA LEU A 28 -2.39 -3.51 -3.28
C LEU A 28 -2.06 -2.30 -2.40
N LEU A 29 -2.83 -1.22 -2.54
CA LEU A 29 -2.75 -0.06 -1.68
C LEU A 29 -3.66 -0.24 -0.46
N GLY A 30 -3.10 -0.04 0.73
CA GLY A 30 -3.83 -0.02 1.99
C GLY A 30 -3.21 0.97 2.96
N HIS A 31 -3.53 0.82 4.24
CA HIS A 31 -3.00 1.69 5.31
C HIS A 31 -2.65 0.92 6.57
N CYS A 32 -1.73 1.48 7.36
CA CYS A 32 -1.49 1.10 8.75
C CYS A 32 -1.67 2.35 9.61
N GLY A 33 -2.82 2.46 10.30
CA GLY A 33 -3.21 3.72 10.93
C GLY A 33 -3.35 4.85 9.89
N ASP A 34 -2.61 5.94 10.07
CA ASP A 34 -2.65 7.09 9.14
C ASP A 34 -1.64 6.99 7.99
N GLU A 35 -0.81 5.94 7.94
CA GLU A 35 0.25 5.78 6.94
C GLU A 35 -0.22 4.94 5.75
N GLN A 36 -0.04 5.44 4.54
CA GLN A 36 -0.33 4.69 3.31
C GLN A 36 0.79 3.70 2.99
N VAL A 37 0.41 2.45 2.78
CA VAL A 37 1.34 1.34 2.54
C VAL A 37 0.96 0.62 1.25
N LEU A 38 1.97 0.34 0.43
CA LEU A 38 1.85 -0.49 -0.76
C LEU A 38 2.34 -1.92 -0.44
N LEU A 39 1.45 -2.90 -0.57
CA LEU A 39 1.81 -4.31 -0.58
C LEU A 39 2.18 -4.76 -1.99
N VAL A 40 3.26 -5.52 -2.10
CA VAL A 40 3.69 -6.16 -3.34
C VAL A 40 3.98 -7.62 -3.05
N ARG A 41 3.45 -8.52 -3.88
CA ARG A 41 3.75 -9.95 -3.78
C ARG A 41 4.66 -10.41 -4.91
N ARG A 42 5.66 -11.22 -4.55
CA ARG A 42 6.55 -11.93 -5.48
C ARG A 42 6.66 -13.39 -5.05
N GLY A 43 5.96 -14.28 -5.74
CA GLY A 43 5.86 -15.70 -5.38
C GLY A 43 5.24 -15.89 -3.99
N ALA A 44 6.05 -16.40 -3.06
CA ALA A 44 5.67 -16.60 -1.66
C ALA A 44 5.98 -15.40 -0.75
N GLU A 45 6.73 -14.40 -1.24
CA GLU A 45 7.16 -13.25 -0.46
C GLU A 45 6.19 -12.08 -0.62
N ILE A 46 5.94 -11.38 0.48
CA ILE A 46 5.12 -10.17 0.53
C ILE A 46 6.00 -9.06 1.11
N PHE A 47 6.04 -7.94 0.39
CA PHE A 47 6.76 -6.74 0.77
C PHE A 47 5.76 -5.62 1.10
N ALA A 48 6.06 -4.85 2.13
CA ALA A 48 5.33 -3.65 2.52
C ALA A 48 6.27 -2.45 2.50
N ILE A 49 5.91 -1.42 1.74
CA ILE A 49 6.67 -0.17 1.65
C ILE A 49 5.73 1.02 1.76
N GLY A 50 6.23 2.19 2.15
CA GLY A 50 5.44 3.43 2.08
C GLY A 50 4.94 3.67 0.64
N ALA A 51 3.69 4.06 0.48
CA ALA A 51 3.05 4.18 -0.84
C ALA A 51 3.49 5.41 -1.66
N THR A 52 4.46 6.17 -1.16
CA THR A 52 4.93 7.43 -1.72
C THR A 52 6.41 7.34 -2.08
N CYS A 53 6.73 7.72 -3.33
CA CYS A 53 8.10 7.79 -3.78
C CYS A 53 8.88 8.85 -2.99
N THR A 54 10.00 8.46 -2.40
CA THR A 54 10.87 9.37 -1.63
C THR A 54 11.52 10.47 -2.47
N HIS A 55 11.49 10.34 -3.79
CA HIS A 55 12.10 11.30 -4.71
C HIS A 55 11.25 12.57 -4.88
N TYR A 56 10.03 12.43 -5.42
CA TYR A 56 9.15 13.57 -5.74
C TYR A 56 7.75 13.44 -5.11
N GLY A 57 7.55 12.51 -4.19
CA GLY A 57 6.26 12.36 -3.50
C GLY A 57 5.14 11.76 -4.37
N GLY A 58 5.46 11.20 -5.53
CA GLY A 58 4.47 10.55 -6.40
C GLY A 58 3.93 9.23 -5.82
N PRO A 59 2.71 8.82 -6.18
CA PRO A 59 2.13 7.54 -5.76
C PRO A 59 2.88 6.37 -6.40
N LEU A 60 3.21 5.33 -5.62
CA LEU A 60 3.87 4.11 -6.11
C LEU A 60 2.89 3.04 -6.62
N VAL A 61 1.58 3.23 -6.40
CA VAL A 61 0.55 2.28 -6.82
C VAL A 61 0.33 2.28 -8.34
N ASP A 62 0.61 3.39 -9.01
CA ASP A 62 0.50 3.54 -10.48
C ASP A 62 1.54 2.66 -11.20
#